data_AF-X1FMU2-F1
#
_entry.id   AF-X1FMU2-F1
#
_cell.length_a   1.000
_cell.length_b   1.000
_cell.length_c   1.000
_cell.angle_alpha   90.00
_cell.angle_beta   90.00
_cell.angle_gamma   90.00
#
_symmetry.space_group_name_H-M   'P 1'
#
loop_
_entity.id
_entity.type
_entity.pdbx_description
1 polymer ?
#
loop_
_entity_poly.entity_id
_entity_poly.type
_entity_poly.pdbx_seq_one_letter_code
_entity_poly.pdbx_strand_id
1 'polypeptide(L)'
;SDQLSSDHYKGYDYFYIEGYLVQDHDLIEKAVRLAKENELLVLLDLASFNVVAENREFLKSIIEPYIDIVFANEEEARAYTGNGPSE
;
A
#
# COMPACT_ATOMS: atom_id res chain seq x y z
N SER A 1 8.53 -11.22 9.87
CA SER A 1 8.91 -10.85 8.49
C SER A 1 9.68 -11.94 7.73
N ASP A 2 10.33 -12.92 8.37
CA ASP A 2 11.18 -13.93 7.69
C ASP A 2 10.46 -14.97 6.80
N GLN A 3 9.13 -15.04 6.83
CA GLN A 3 8.38 -16.07 6.08
C GLN A 3 8.01 -15.66 4.65
N LEU A 4 8.07 -14.37 4.27
CA LEU A 4 7.80 -13.96 2.88
C LEU A 4 9.00 -14.24 1.98
N SER A 5 8.76 -14.92 0.86
CA SER A 5 9.73 -15.23 -0.20
C SER A 5 9.14 -14.96 -1.59
N SER A 6 9.99 -14.85 -2.60
CA SER A 6 9.59 -14.63 -4.00
C SER A 6 8.68 -15.73 -4.56
N ASP A 7 8.81 -16.96 -4.06
CA ASP A 7 7.99 -18.09 -4.52
C ASP A 7 6.49 -17.88 -4.25
N HIS A 8 6.12 -17.08 -3.26
CA HIS A 8 4.72 -16.75 -2.98
C HIS A 8 4.07 -15.87 -4.06
N TYR A 9 4.85 -15.20 -4.90
CA TYR A 9 4.36 -14.26 -5.91
C TYR A 9 4.33 -14.87 -7.32
N LYS A 10 4.94 -16.04 -7.54
CA LYS A 10 5.00 -16.68 -8.85
C LYS A 10 3.62 -17.10 -9.36
N GLY A 11 3.35 -16.80 -10.62
CA GLY A 11 2.11 -17.19 -11.31
C GLY A 11 0.92 -16.27 -11.03
N TYR A 12 1.15 -15.14 -10.36
CA TYR A 12 0.16 -14.08 -10.17
C TYR A 12 0.59 -12.83 -10.93
N ASP A 13 -0.40 -12.07 -11.40
CA ASP A 13 -0.17 -10.79 -12.08
C ASP A 13 -0.36 -9.59 -11.14
N TYR A 14 -1.07 -9.79 -10.03
CA TYR A 14 -1.51 -8.74 -9.12
C TYR A 14 -1.24 -9.12 -7.66
N PHE A 15 -0.76 -8.15 -6.88
CA PHE A 15 -0.64 -8.24 -5.42
C PHE A 15 -1.53 -7.18 -4.78
N TYR A 16 -2.54 -7.60 -4.03
CA TYR A 16 -3.50 -6.71 -3.37
C TYR A 16 -3.26 -6.66 -1.87
N ILE A 17 -3.30 -5.46 -1.30
CA ILE A 17 -3.05 -5.20 0.12
C ILE A 17 -4.22 -4.41 0.70
N GLU A 18 -4.78 -4.92 1.79
CA GLU A 18 -5.75 -4.18 2.60
C GLU A 18 -5.04 -3.17 3.52
N GLY A 19 -5.58 -1.96 3.60
CA GLY A 19 -4.97 -0.84 4.33
C GLY A 19 -4.76 -1.09 5.81
N TYR A 20 -5.50 -2.00 6.46
CA TYR A 20 -5.26 -2.32 7.87
C TYR A 20 -3.89 -2.97 8.11
N LEU A 21 -3.30 -3.61 7.10
CA LEU A 21 -1.99 -4.25 7.22
C LEU A 21 -0.83 -3.24 7.24
N VAL A 22 -1.08 -1.97 6.89
CA VAL A 22 -0.04 -0.91 6.89
C VAL A 22 0.43 -0.51 8.29
N GLN A 23 -0.06 -1.14 9.36
CA GLN A 23 0.48 -0.99 10.70
C GLN A 23 1.79 -1.76 10.91
N ASP A 24 2.02 -2.84 10.15
CA ASP A 24 3.29 -3.58 10.15
C ASP A 24 4.16 -3.11 8.99
N HIS A 25 4.90 -2.01 9.24
CA HIS A 25 5.68 -1.31 8.21
C HIS A 25 6.72 -2.23 7.56
N ASP A 26 7.45 -3.00 8.37
CA ASP A 26 8.49 -3.92 7.91
C ASP A 26 7.92 -5.04 7.03
N LEU A 27 6.76 -5.57 7.39
CA LEU A 27 6.08 -6.61 6.62
C LEU A 27 5.62 -6.06 5.27
N ILE A 28 4.95 -4.91 5.26
CA ILE A 28 4.41 -4.31 4.03
C ILE A 28 5.54 -3.90 3.10
N GLU A 29 6.58 -3.24 3.60
CA GLU A 29 7.73 -2.84 2.77
C GLU A 29 8.38 -4.07 2.11
N LYS A 30 8.59 -5.15 2.87
CA LYS A 30 9.12 -6.40 2.31
C LYS A 30 8.17 -7.00 1.27
N ALA A 31 6.86 -6.99 1.53
CA ALA A 31 5.87 -7.59 0.64
C ALA A 31 5.77 -6.84 -0.70
N VAL A 32 5.64 -5.51 -0.67
CA VAL A 32 5.55 -4.69 -1.89
C VAL A 32 6.83 -4.76 -2.71
N ARG A 33 8.01 -4.80 -2.04
CA ARG A 33 9.29 -4.97 -2.74
C ARG A 33 9.36 -6.31 -3.47
N LEU A 34 9.02 -7.41 -2.79
CA LEU A 34 9.00 -8.73 -3.41
C LEU A 34 8.00 -8.82 -4.56
N ALA A 35 6.84 -8.17 -4.45
CA ALA A 35 5.87 -8.11 -5.54
C ALA A 35 6.45 -7.42 -6.79
N LYS A 36 7.10 -6.26 -6.62
CA LYS A 36 7.76 -5.55 -7.74
C LYS A 36 8.93 -6.31 -8.33
N GLU A 37 9.73 -7.00 -7.50
CA GLU A 37 10.81 -7.87 -7.95
C GLU A 37 10.32 -9.05 -8.81
N ASN A 38 9.06 -9.47 -8.62
CA ASN A 38 8.41 -10.52 -9.42
C ASN A 38 7.50 -9.94 -10.52
N GLU A 39 7.61 -8.63 -10.80
CA GLU A 39 6.88 -7.95 -11.89
C GLU A 39 5.35 -7.91 -11.72
N LEU A 40 4.84 -8.06 -10.49
CA LEU A 40 3.41 -7.92 -10.20
C LEU A 40 3.01 -6.45 -10.16
N LEU A 41 1.77 -6.19 -10.57
CA LEU A 41 1.10 -4.92 -10.28
C LEU A 41 0.62 -4.92 -8.83
N VAL A 42 0.93 -3.86 -8.09
CA VAL A 42 0.61 -3.75 -6.67
C VAL A 42 -0.56 -2.79 -6.46
N LEU A 43 -1.57 -3.26 -5.73
CA LEU A 43 -2.80 -2.54 -5.44
C LEU A 43 -2.93 -2.37 -3.93
N LEU A 44 -3.25 -1.16 -3.49
CA LEU A 44 -3.46 -0.83 -2.08
C LEU A 44 -4.85 -0.23 -1.88
N ASP A 45 -5.60 -0.75 -0.92
CA ASP A 45 -6.80 -0.12 -0.36
C ASP A 45 -6.42 0.66 0.89
N LEU A 46 -6.84 1.93 1.04
CA LEU A 46 -6.50 2.78 2.19
C LEU A 46 -7.32 2.48 3.47
N ALA A 47 -8.30 1.57 3.40
CA ALA A 47 -9.10 1.02 4.50
C ALA A 47 -9.94 2.00 5.35
N SER A 48 -9.32 2.98 6.00
CA SER A 48 -10.03 4.03 6.75
C SER A 48 -9.19 5.28 6.97
N PHE A 49 -9.85 6.43 7.11
CA PHE A 49 -9.16 7.72 7.30
C PHE A 49 -8.24 7.75 8.54
N ASN A 50 -8.60 7.07 9.63
CA ASN A 50 -7.78 7.01 10.85
C ASN A 50 -6.45 6.31 10.58
N VAL A 51 -6.50 5.14 9.92
CA VAL A 51 -5.31 4.35 9.56
C VAL A 51 -4.41 5.17 8.64
N VAL A 52 -5.00 5.87 7.66
CA VAL A 52 -4.25 6.75 6.75
C VAL A 52 -3.59 7.90 7.50
N ALA A 53 -4.30 8.57 8.39
CA ALA A 53 -3.76 9.70 9.15
C ALA A 53 -2.60 9.27 10.06
N GLU A 54 -2.73 8.12 10.73
CA GLU A 54 -1.70 7.56 11.62
C GLU A 54 -0.45 7.11 10.87
N ASN A 55 -0.59 6.62 9.63
CA ASN A 55 0.50 6.03 8.85
C ASN A 55 0.89 6.88 7.64
N ARG A 56 0.51 8.16 7.59
CA ARG A 56 0.61 9.00 6.40
C ARG A 56 2.00 9.06 5.78
N GLU A 57 3.03 9.22 6.61
CA GLU A 57 4.41 9.32 6.12
C GLU A 57 4.92 7.97 5.59
N PHE A 58 4.54 6.85 6.23
CA PHE A 58 4.85 5.52 5.73
C PHE A 58 4.12 5.22 4.40
N LEU A 59 2.84 5.59 4.31
CA LEU A 59 2.07 5.45 3.08
C LEU A 59 2.72 6.21 1.93
N LYS A 60 3.19 7.45 2.15
CA LYS A 60 3.94 8.19 1.14
C LYS A 60 5.22 7.48 0.71
N SER A 61 5.95 6.88 1.65
CA SER A 61 7.21 6.19 1.33
C SER A 61 7.02 4.89 0.52
N ILE A 62 5.84 4.27 0.56
CA ILE A 62 5.57 3.04 -0.22
C ILE A 62 4.76 3.29 -1.48
N ILE A 63 3.85 4.27 -1.49
CA ILE A 63 2.94 4.50 -2.60
C ILE A 63 3.70 4.91 -3.86
N GLU A 64 4.56 5.92 -3.76
CA GLU A 64 5.30 6.44 -4.91
C GLU A 64 6.24 5.39 -5.58
N PRO A 65 7.04 4.61 -4.84
CA PRO A 65 7.95 3.64 -5.46
C PRO A 65 7.32 2.29 -5.81
N TYR A 66 6.26 1.85 -5.10
CA TYR A 66 5.82 0.45 -5.18
C TYR A 66 4.36 0.24 -5.55
N ILE A 67 3.46 1.20 -5.34
CA ILE A 67 2.03 0.98 -5.54
C ILE A 67 1.60 1.51 -6.90
N ASP A 68 1.03 0.62 -7.72
CA ASP A 68 0.57 0.96 -9.07
C ASP A 68 -0.87 1.52 -9.05
N ILE A 69 -1.72 1.02 -8.15
CA ILE A 69 -3.13 1.45 -8.03
C ILE A 69 -3.49 1.63 -6.56
N VAL A 70 -4.07 2.78 -6.22
CA VAL A 70 -4.62 3.06 -4.89
C VAL A 70 -6.15 3.14 -4.98
N PHE A 71 -6.84 2.35 -4.17
CA PHE A 71 -8.27 2.49 -3.90
C PHE A 71 -8.45 3.32 -2.63
N ALA A 72 -9.25 4.38 -2.74
CA ALA A 72 -9.57 5.26 -1.62
C ALA A 72 -10.93 5.94 -1.86
N ASN A 73 -11.67 6.16 -0.78
CA ASN A 73 -12.79 7.10 -0.80
C ASN A 73 -12.30 8.55 -0.59
N GLU A 74 -13.24 9.51 -0.56
CA GLU A 74 -12.92 10.93 -0.40
C GLU A 74 -12.21 11.23 0.94
N GLU A 75 -12.63 10.61 2.04
CA GLU A 75 -12.08 10.89 3.37
C GLU A 75 -10.64 10.36 3.51
N GLU A 76 -10.37 9.18 2.98
CA GLU A 76 -9.03 8.58 2.92
C GLU A 76 -8.10 9.38 2.02
N ALA A 77 -8.57 9.77 0.82
CA ALA A 77 -7.80 10.60 -0.11
C ALA A 77 -7.46 11.96 0.52
N ARG A 78 -8.40 12.57 1.25
CA ARG A 78 -8.18 13.80 2.01
C ARG A 78 -7.17 13.60 3.14
N ALA A 79 -7.26 12.51 3.89
CA ALA A 79 -6.30 12.19 4.95
C ALA A 79 -4.89 11.98 4.40
N TYR A 80 -4.76 11.34 3.23
CA TYR A 80 -3.47 11.06 2.58
C TYR A 80 -2.84 12.32 1.95
N THR A 81 -3.61 13.05 1.15
CA THR A 81 -3.12 14.23 0.42
C THR A 81 -3.02 15.47 1.30
N GLY A 82 -3.83 15.56 2.37
CA GLY A 82 -4.00 16.76 3.18
C GLY A 82 -4.72 17.89 2.46
N ASN A 83 -5.19 17.66 1.24
CA ASN A 83 -5.94 18.61 0.45
C ASN A 83 -7.43 18.31 0.65
N GLY A 84 -8.21 19.35 0.96
CA GLY A 84 -9.66 19.27 0.81
C GLY A 84 -10.05 19.01 -0.65
N PRO A 85 -11.32 18.67 -0.94
CA PRO A 85 -11.79 18.62 -2.32
C PRO A 85 -11.39 19.93 -3.00
N SER A 86 -10.64 19.80 -4.09
CA SER A 86 -10.31 20.96 -4.91
C SER A 86 -11.63 21.47 -5.48
N GLU A 87 -11.94 22.75 -5.28
CA GLU A 87 -12.99 23.45 -6.05
C GLU A 87 -12.67 23.41 -7.55
#